data_AF-A0A4R3L6X6-F1
#
_entry.id   AF-A0A4R3L6X6-F1
#
_cell.length_a   1.000
_cell.length_b   1.000
_cell.length_c   1.000
_cell.angle_alpha   90.00
_cell.angle_beta   90.00
_cell.angle_gamma   90.00
#
_symmetry.space_group_name_H-M   'P 1'
#
loop_
_entity.id
_entity.type
_entity.pdbx_description
1 polymer ?
#
loop_
_entity_poly.entity_id
_entity_poly.type
_entity_poly.pdbx_seq_one_letter_code
_entity_poly.pdbx_strand_id
1 'polypeptide(L)'
;MDGAEPLTDTKKIVFKFEEGVLSYRNTDEGSLIKKLYYLDQHYDTAFYSEWTLFKVKHSDYLGWFLEDSSGIYESNKVEHYVFITPNEVIEIISANLPQVIIDNP
;
A
#
# COMPACT_ATOMS: atom_id res chain seq x y z
N MET A 1 -7.68 -5.40 -35.48
CA MET A 1 -6.73 -4.37 -35.00
C MET A 1 -5.45 -5.12 -34.72
N ASP A 2 -4.52 -5.05 -35.66
CA ASP A 2 -3.23 -5.74 -35.63
C ASP A 2 -2.16 -4.64 -35.63
N GLY A 3 -1.23 -4.68 -34.68
CA GLY A 3 -0.12 -3.73 -34.62
C GLY A 3 0.05 -2.94 -33.31
N ALA A 4 -0.20 -3.54 -32.15
CA ALA A 4 0.29 -3.01 -30.88
C ALA A 4 1.41 -3.91 -30.36
N GLU A 5 2.65 -3.44 -30.46
CA GLU A 5 3.78 -4.07 -29.75
C GLU A 5 3.76 -3.60 -28.29
N PRO A 6 3.98 -4.51 -27.31
CA PRO A 6 4.05 -4.11 -25.91
C PRO A 6 5.23 -3.17 -25.70
N LEU A 7 5.03 -2.11 -24.92
CA LEU A 7 6.11 -1.22 -24.49
C LEU A 7 7.11 -2.03 -23.66
N THR A 8 8.27 -2.36 -24.26
CA THR A 8 9.31 -3.20 -23.66
C THR A 8 10.17 -2.47 -22.61
N ASP A 9 10.00 -1.15 -22.45
CA ASP A 9 10.76 -0.31 -21.51
C ASP A 9 9.94 0.07 -20.27
N THR A 10 9.19 -0.88 -19.72
CA THR A 10 8.48 -0.67 -18.44
C THR A 10 9.38 -1.09 -17.30
N LYS A 11 9.98 -0.11 -16.62
CA LYS A 11 10.64 -0.35 -15.33
C LYS A 11 9.60 -0.86 -14.35
N LYS A 12 9.84 -2.04 -13.79
CA LYS A 12 8.94 -2.65 -12.82
C LYS A 12 9.57 -2.56 -11.43
N ILE A 13 8.78 -2.05 -10.47
CA ILE A 13 9.17 -2.00 -9.07
C ILE A 13 8.37 -3.08 -8.34
N VAL A 14 9.07 -3.98 -7.64
CA VAL A 14 8.48 -5.07 -6.87
C VAL A 14 8.70 -4.80 -5.39
N PHE A 15 7.62 -4.82 -4.63
CA PHE A 15 7.64 -4.78 -3.17
C PHE A 15 7.39 -6.19 -2.63
N LYS A 16 8.41 -6.82 -2.06
CA LYS A 16 8.35 -8.20 -1.60
C LYS A 16 8.34 -8.27 -0.07
N PHE A 17 7.24 -8.77 0.48
CA PHE A 17 7.14 -9.10 1.90
C PHE A 17 7.59 -10.55 2.11
N GLU A 18 8.89 -10.76 2.38
CA GLU A 18 9.54 -12.08 2.41
C GLU A 18 8.86 -13.09 3.35
N GLU A 19 8.43 -12.64 4.53
CA GLU A 19 7.75 -13.49 5.52
C GLU A 19 6.22 -13.47 5.38
N GLY A 20 5.72 -12.86 4.30
CA GLY A 20 4.31 -12.81 3.96
C GLY A 20 3.56 -11.57 4.45
N VAL A 21 2.30 -11.53 4.04
CA VAL A 21 1.31 -10.52 4.40
C VAL A 21 0.32 -11.15 5.39
N LEU A 22 0.10 -10.49 6.53
CA LEU A 22 -0.81 -10.95 7.57
C LEU A 22 -2.26 -10.57 7.27
N SER A 23 -2.47 -9.42 6.63
CA SER A 23 -3.78 -8.97 6.17
C SER A 23 -3.64 -8.04 4.97
N TYR A 24 -4.59 -8.11 4.04
CA TYR A 24 -4.58 -7.40 2.77
C TYR A 24 -5.97 -6.83 2.47
N ARG A 25 -6.03 -5.57 2.04
CA ARG A 25 -7.20 -4.96 1.40
C ARG A 25 -6.79 -4.31 0.10
N ASN A 26 -7.66 -4.41 -0.90
CA ASN A 26 -7.60 -3.65 -2.13
C ASN A 26 -8.93 -2.91 -2.28
N THR A 27 -8.87 -1.62 -2.53
CA THR A 27 -10.04 -0.78 -2.67
C THR A 27 -9.84 0.16 -3.84
N ASP A 28 -10.84 0.23 -4.72
CA ASP A 28 -10.92 1.23 -5.77
C ASP A 28 -10.78 2.65 -5.17
N GLU A 29 -9.90 3.46 -5.75
CA GLU A 29 -9.59 4.83 -5.29
C GLU A 29 -10.87 5.69 -5.16
N GLY A 30 -11.80 5.52 -6.10
CA GLY A 30 -13.07 6.25 -6.15
C GLY A 30 -14.01 5.91 -4.98
N SER A 31 -13.80 4.77 -4.31
CA SER A 31 -14.51 4.43 -3.08
C SER A 31 -13.93 5.12 -1.84
N LEU A 32 -12.78 5.79 -1.97
CA LEU A 32 -12.04 6.44 -0.88
C LEU A 32 -11.95 7.96 -1.04
N ILE A 33 -12.81 8.60 -1.84
CA ILE A 33 -12.81 10.05 -2.11
C ILE A 33 -12.69 10.90 -0.83
N LYS A 34 -13.39 10.53 0.25
CA LYS A 34 -13.29 11.27 1.53
C LYS A 34 -11.87 11.24 2.13
N LYS A 35 -11.18 10.09 2.04
CA LYS A 35 -9.81 9.92 2.52
C LYS A 35 -8.84 10.76 1.67
N LEU A 36 -9.03 10.76 0.36
CA LEU A 36 -8.18 11.51 -0.57
C LEU A 36 -8.38 13.01 -0.47
N TYR A 37 -9.63 13.45 -0.30
CA TYR A 37 -9.94 14.84 0.01
C TYR A 37 -9.29 15.28 1.34
N TYR A 38 -9.32 14.43 2.38
CA TYR A 38 -8.60 14.72 3.61
C TYR A 38 -7.09 14.86 3.36
N LEU A 39 -6.49 13.98 2.55
CA LEU A 39 -5.08 14.09 2.21
C LEU A 39 -4.80 15.41 1.50
N ASP A 40 -5.60 15.82 0.51
CA ASP A 40 -5.45 17.08 -0.22
C ASP A 40 -5.60 18.34 0.65
N GLN A 41 -6.45 18.30 1.69
CA GLN A 41 -6.63 19.42 2.61
C GLN A 41 -5.47 19.58 3.61
N HIS A 42 -4.79 18.48 3.95
CA HIS A 42 -3.74 18.47 4.98
C HIS A 42 -2.33 18.34 4.41
N TYR A 43 -2.21 17.85 3.18
CA TYR A 43 -0.98 17.60 2.44
C TYR A 43 -1.21 18.01 0.99
N ASP A 44 -0.17 18.43 0.29
CA ASP A 44 -0.28 18.74 -1.14
C ASP A 44 -0.63 17.47 -1.94
N THR A 45 -1.32 17.59 -3.08
CA THR A 45 -1.56 16.49 -4.03
C THR A 45 -0.25 15.78 -4.42
N ALA A 46 0.87 16.50 -4.49
CA ALA A 46 2.19 15.91 -4.75
C ALA A 46 2.58 14.84 -3.70
N PHE A 47 2.10 14.96 -2.45
CA PHE A 47 2.42 14.03 -1.36
C PHE A 47 2.04 12.59 -1.69
N TYR A 48 0.83 12.37 -2.21
CA TYR A 48 0.29 11.02 -2.47
C TYR A 48 0.30 10.64 -3.96
N SER A 49 0.65 11.56 -4.85
CA SER A 49 0.78 11.29 -6.29
C SER A 49 2.23 11.01 -6.73
N GLU A 50 3.25 11.56 -6.04
CA GLU A 50 4.66 11.27 -6.32
C GLU A 50 5.23 10.11 -5.49
N TRP A 51 4.65 9.85 -4.31
CA TRP A 51 5.02 8.75 -3.44
C TRP A 51 3.88 7.76 -3.36
N THR A 52 4.14 6.49 -3.66
CA THR A 52 3.09 5.47 -3.64
C THR A 52 2.99 4.73 -2.31
N LEU A 53 4.10 4.53 -1.58
CA LEU A 53 4.14 3.70 -0.37
C LEU A 53 4.29 4.51 0.92
N PHE A 54 3.37 4.28 1.86
CA PHE A 54 3.35 4.93 3.17
C PHE A 54 3.28 3.92 4.31
N LYS A 55 3.88 4.26 5.45
CA LYS A 55 3.63 3.59 6.73
C LYS A 55 2.58 4.40 7.50
N VAL A 56 1.46 3.78 7.82
CA VAL A 56 0.35 4.44 8.52
C VAL A 56 0.63 4.51 10.02
N LYS A 57 0.36 5.67 10.62
CA LYS A 57 0.38 5.87 12.07
C LYS A 57 -1.04 5.92 12.60
N HIS A 58 -1.23 5.42 13.83
CA HIS A 58 -2.54 5.35 14.49
C HIS A 58 -3.61 4.67 13.62
N SER A 59 -3.29 3.48 13.11
CA SER A 59 -4.16 2.78 12.16
C SER A 59 -5.30 2.03 12.86
N ASP A 60 -6.54 2.40 12.53
CA ASP A 60 -7.74 1.66 12.94
C ASP A 60 -7.75 0.24 12.38
N TYR A 61 -7.28 0.06 11.13
CA TYR A 61 -7.18 -1.27 10.52
C TYR A 61 -6.19 -2.17 11.28
N LEU A 62 -5.03 -1.65 11.68
CA LEU A 62 -4.09 -2.39 12.52
C LEU A 62 -4.67 -2.70 13.90
N GLY A 63 -5.40 -1.75 14.50
CA GLY A 63 -6.09 -1.94 15.77
C GLY A 63 -7.08 -3.09 15.71
N TRP A 64 -7.97 -3.09 14.70
CA TRP A 64 -8.91 -4.18 14.44
C TRP A 64 -8.20 -5.53 14.24
N PHE A 65 -7.13 -5.57 13.45
CA PHE A 65 -6.38 -6.81 13.21
C PHE A 65 -5.74 -7.38 14.49
N LEU A 66 -5.16 -6.51 15.31
CA LEU A 66 -4.55 -6.91 16.59
C LEU A 66 -5.59 -7.43 17.59
N GLU A 67 -6.76 -6.80 17.63
CA GLU A 67 -7.89 -7.24 18.46
C GLU A 67 -8.41 -8.61 18.02
N ASP A 68 -8.68 -8.77 16.72
CA ASP A 68 -9.26 -10.01 16.16
C ASP A 68 -8.26 -11.18 16.23
N SER A 69 -6.97 -10.89 16.11
CA SER A 69 -5.90 -11.88 16.29
C SER A 69 -5.66 -12.31 17.75
N SER A 70 -6.43 -11.79 18.72
CA SER A 70 -6.41 -12.24 20.12
C SER A 70 -5.02 -12.29 20.76
N GLY A 71 -4.15 -11.32 20.43
CA GLY A 71 -2.81 -11.19 21.01
C GLY A 71 -1.73 -12.11 20.41
N ILE A 72 -2.00 -12.78 19.27
CA ILE A 72 -0.98 -13.56 18.54
C ILE A 72 0.19 -12.68 18.09
N TYR A 73 -0.06 -11.40 17.79
CA TYR A 73 0.94 -10.45 17.34
C TYR A 73 1.12 -9.32 18.36
N GLU A 74 2.38 -8.99 18.67
CA GLU A 74 2.69 -7.80 19.48
C GLU A 74 2.53 -6.52 18.63
N SER A 75 1.89 -5.50 19.18
CA SER A 75 1.56 -4.26 18.45
C SER A 75 2.78 -3.48 17.95
N ASN A 76 3.96 -3.69 18.54
CA ASN A 76 5.24 -3.09 18.13
C ASN A 76 6.01 -3.94 17.10
N LYS A 77 5.48 -5.10 16.71
CA LYS A 77 6.08 -6.03 15.73
C LYS A 77 5.34 -6.08 14.40
N VAL A 78 4.19 -5.42 14.30
CA VAL A 78 3.39 -5.37 13.07
C VAL A 78 3.14 -3.94 12.65
N GLU A 79 3.15 -3.71 11.34
CA GLU A 79 3.04 -2.39 10.75
C GLU A 79 1.99 -2.41 9.65
N HIS A 80 1.31 -1.28 9.47
CA HIS A 80 0.36 -1.07 8.39
C HIS A 80 1.00 -0.21 7.30
N TYR A 81 1.05 -0.75 6.09
CA TYR A 81 1.53 -0.12 4.88
C TYR A 81 0.38 0.17 3.94
N VAL A 82 0.43 1.31 3.25
CA VAL A 82 -0.54 1.69 2.23
C VAL A 82 0.17 2.04 0.94
N PHE A 83 -0.28 1.43 -0.15
CA PHE A 83 0.05 1.86 -1.51
C PHE A 83 -1.10 2.68 -2.05
N ILE A 84 -0.82 3.91 -2.47
CA ILE A 84 -1.77 4.76 -3.19
C ILE A 84 -1.33 4.78 -4.66
N THR A 85 -2.23 4.34 -5.54
CA THR A 85 -2.05 4.38 -6.99
C THR A 85 -3.23 5.12 -7.62
N PRO A 86 -3.15 5.53 -8.89
CA PRO A 86 -4.26 6.22 -9.55
C PRO A 86 -5.57 5.42 -9.64
N ASN A 87 -5.51 4.08 -9.48
CA ASN A 87 -6.68 3.21 -9.64
C ASN A 87 -7.08 2.52 -8.33
N GLU A 88 -6.09 2.21 -7.48
CA GLU A 88 -6.29 1.36 -6.31
C GLU A 88 -5.53 1.90 -5.09
N VAL A 89 -6.14 1.74 -3.93
CA VAL A 89 -5.48 1.85 -2.63
C VAL A 89 -5.34 0.45 -2.05
N ILE A 90 -4.10 0.03 -1.84
CA ILE A 90 -3.76 -1.29 -1.29
C ILE A 90 -3.27 -1.10 0.13
N GLU A 91 -3.92 -1.76 1.09
CA GLU A 91 -3.56 -1.72 2.50
C GLU A 91 -3.00 -3.09 2.93
N ILE A 92 -1.82 -3.12 3.56
CA ILE A 92 -1.09 -4.33 3.94
C ILE A 92 -0.68 -4.26 5.40
N ILE A 93 -1.01 -5.30 6.18
CA ILE A 93 -0.42 -5.51 7.50
C ILE A 93 0.66 -6.58 7.38
N SER A 94 1.87 -6.27 7.83
CA SER A 94 2.98 -7.23 7.86
C SER A 94 3.89 -6.98 9.05
N ALA A 95 4.57 -8.04 9.50
CA ALA A 95 5.58 -7.96 10.55
C ALA A 95 6.90 -7.35 10.07
N ASN A 96 7.11 -7.29 8.75
CA ASN A 96 8.39 -6.90 8.15
C ASN A 96 8.22 -5.76 7.15
N LEU A 97 9.31 -5.01 6.96
CA LEU A 97 9.41 -4.05 5.86
C LEU A 97 9.51 -4.81 4.52
N PRO A 98 8.86 -4.32 3.45
CA PRO A 98 9.03 -4.93 2.14
C PRO A 98 10.44 -4.67 1.61
N GLN A 99 11.01 -5.66 0.93
CA GLN A 99 12.16 -5.46 0.07
C GLN A 99 11.71 -4.77 -1.22
N VAL A 100 12.47 -3.77 -1.68
CA VAL A 100 12.21 -3.07 -2.94
C VAL A 100 13.19 -3.57 -3.99
N ILE A 101 12.65 -4.15 -5.07
CA ILE A 101 13.44 -4.69 -6.18
C ILE A 101 13.07 -3.89 -7.43
N ILE A 102 14.08 -3.34 -8.10
CA ILE A 102 13.93 -2.69 -9.40
C ILE A 102 14.25 -3.76 -10.44
N ASP A 103 13.22 -4.21 -11.14
CA ASP A 103 13.30 -5.15 -12.25
C ASP A 103 13.58 -4.33 -13.52
N ASN A 104 14.86 -4.26 -13.90
CA ASN A 104 15.28 -3.68 -15.16
C ASN A 104 15.26 -4.81 -16.20
N PRO A 105 14.40 -4.75 -17.23
CA PRO A 105 14.35 -5.76 -18.28
C PRO A 105 15.65 -5.87 -19.08
#